data_AF-B1N2V9-F1
#
_entry.id   AF-B1N2V9-F1
#
_cell.length_a   1.000
_cell.length_b   1.000
_cell.length_c   1.000
_cell.angle_alpha   90.00
_cell.angle_beta   90.00
_cell.angle_gamma   90.00
#
_symmetry.space_group_name_H-M   'P 1'
#
loop_
_entity.id
_entity.type
_entity.pdbx_description
1 polymer ?
#
loop_
_entity_poly.entity_id
_entity_poly.type
_entity_poly.pdbx_seq_one_letter_code
_entity_poly.pdbx_strand_id
1 'polypeptide(L)'
;MTNFQMQFNKNVFGLVPGQLNIDAIPPNKRWGALLPVGLIPPEITTPVSSRLEVAIANSTQQIYFYVLEMPIGLLMKEQSQVDIANCANLWNSLPNTMSKEYKGSGLELKLQKLSTFILVATKKANDKELLMYTIKFLNDIDVMVEITSTSKGYKILAKCIDKQYLSFIFKFFDGLF
;
A
#
# COMPACT_ATOMS: atom_id res chain seq x y z
N MET A 1 16.36 23.35 -19.82
CA MET A 1 16.91 22.37 -18.84
C MET A 1 16.90 21.00 -19.48
N THR A 2 18.01 20.26 -19.42
CA THR A 2 18.19 18.90 -19.97
C THR A 2 18.80 17.98 -18.91
N ASN A 3 19.14 16.73 -19.26
CA ASN A 3 19.88 15.79 -18.41
C ASN A 3 19.27 15.59 -17.02
N PHE A 4 17.96 15.39 -16.98
CA PHE A 4 17.28 15.18 -15.71
C PHE A 4 17.68 13.84 -15.09
N GLN A 5 17.95 13.87 -13.78
CA GLN A 5 18.26 12.70 -12.98
C GLN A 5 17.36 12.71 -11.75
N MET A 6 16.98 11.52 -11.29
CA MET A 6 16.15 11.35 -10.11
C MET A 6 16.72 10.26 -9.22
N GLN A 7 16.65 10.48 -7.91
CA GLN A 7 16.97 9.50 -6.90
C GLN A 7 15.88 9.49 -5.83
N PHE A 8 15.53 8.31 -5.35
CA PHE A 8 14.76 8.14 -4.12
C PHE A 8 15.73 7.87 -2.98
N ASN A 9 15.47 8.47 -1.82
CA ASN A 9 16.13 8.02 -0.60
C ASN A 9 15.68 6.59 -0.27
N LYS A 10 16.48 5.90 0.55
CA LYS A 10 16.15 4.57 1.04
C LYS A 10 14.77 4.58 1.69
N ASN A 11 13.94 3.62 1.31
CA ASN A 11 12.59 3.48 1.80
C ASN A 11 12.28 2.00 2.08
N VAL A 12 11.42 1.74 3.05
CA VAL A 12 11.13 0.38 3.55
C VAL A 12 10.47 -0.54 2.52
N PHE A 13 9.96 0.03 1.42
CA PHE A 13 9.27 -0.69 0.34
C PHE A 13 10.17 -0.99 -0.85
N GLY A 14 11.45 -0.59 -0.81
CA GLY A 14 12.39 -0.84 -1.89
C GLY A 14 12.06 -0.12 -3.19
N LEU A 15 11.34 1.01 -3.14
CA LEU A 15 11.02 1.80 -4.33
C LEU A 15 12.30 2.45 -4.88
N VAL A 16 12.53 2.32 -6.17
CA VAL A 16 13.61 3.01 -6.90
C VAL A 16 13.06 3.71 -8.14
N PRO A 17 13.58 4.90 -8.51
CA PRO A 17 13.15 5.55 -9.72
C PRO A 17 13.74 4.83 -10.93
N GLY A 18 12.93 4.64 -11.96
CA GLY A 18 13.40 4.29 -13.30
C GLY A 18 13.99 5.50 -14.02
N GLN A 19 14.27 5.34 -15.30
CA GLN A 19 14.78 6.42 -16.13
C GLN A 19 13.69 7.48 -16.39
N LEU A 20 14.02 8.74 -16.12
CA LEU A 20 13.16 9.87 -16.42
C LEU A 20 13.38 10.33 -17.87
N ASN A 21 12.42 10.01 -18.73
CA ASN A 21 12.51 10.33 -20.16
C ASN A 21 11.98 11.76 -20.43
N ILE A 22 12.83 12.75 -20.19
CA ILE A 22 12.58 14.16 -20.52
C ILE A 22 13.76 14.69 -21.33
N ASP A 23 13.52 15.05 -22.59
CA ASP A 23 14.56 15.53 -23.51
C ASP A 23 15.10 16.91 -23.08
N ALA A 24 14.30 17.94 -23.30
CA ALA A 24 14.62 19.31 -22.95
C ALA A 24 13.36 20.08 -22.57
N ILE A 25 13.41 20.79 -21.44
CA ILE A 25 12.35 21.73 -21.04
C ILE A 25 12.81 23.15 -21.43
N PRO A 26 12.18 23.81 -22.42
CA PRO A 26 12.49 25.19 -22.78
C PRO A 26 12.08 26.19 -21.68
N PRO A 27 12.65 27.40 -21.67
CA PRO A 27 12.23 28.46 -20.75
C PRO A 27 10.73 28.72 -20.84
N ASN A 28 10.10 28.99 -19.69
CA ASN A 28 8.66 29.30 -19.57
C ASN A 28 7.70 28.21 -20.12
N LYS A 29 8.17 26.97 -20.25
CA LYS A 29 7.34 25.81 -20.63
C LYS A 29 7.13 24.87 -19.45
N ARG A 30 6.03 24.12 -19.52
CA ARG A 30 5.69 23.03 -18.61
C ARG A 30 5.84 21.70 -19.35
N TRP A 31 6.21 20.66 -18.63
CA TRP A 31 6.35 19.31 -19.17
C TRP A 31 5.79 18.30 -18.17
N GLY A 32 5.32 17.16 -18.67
CA GLY A 32 4.91 16.01 -17.86
C GLY A 32 5.57 14.75 -18.40
N ALA A 33 5.93 13.84 -17.52
CA ALA A 33 6.50 12.55 -17.87
C ALA A 33 5.97 11.46 -16.95
N LEU A 34 5.85 10.24 -17.47
CA LEU A 34 5.64 9.06 -16.65
C LEU A 34 7.01 8.60 -16.14
N LEU A 35 7.08 8.32 -14.85
CA LEU A 35 8.25 7.73 -14.22
C LEU A 35 7.95 6.27 -13.92
N PRO A 36 8.62 5.31 -14.59
CA PRO A 36 8.61 3.93 -14.14
C PRO A 36 9.19 3.84 -12.73
N VAL A 37 8.53 3.11 -11.83
CA VAL A 37 9.05 2.85 -10.47
C VAL A 37 9.39 1.38 -10.39
N GLY A 38 10.64 1.08 -10.06
CA GLY A 38 11.13 -0.26 -9.83
C GLY A 38 11.04 -0.67 -8.36
N LEU A 39 11.21 -1.97 -8.12
CA LEU A 39 11.32 -2.56 -6.79
C LEU A 39 12.68 -3.24 -6.67
N ILE A 40 13.38 -2.95 -5.60
CA ILE A 40 14.55 -3.69 -5.13
C ILE A 40 14.20 -4.37 -3.81
N PRO A 41 14.97 -5.40 -3.38
CA PRO A 41 14.77 -5.99 -2.06
C PRO A 41 14.77 -4.91 -0.97
N PRO A 42 13.75 -4.87 -0.10
CA PRO A 42 13.62 -3.84 0.93
C PRO A 42 14.74 -3.97 1.96
N GLU A 43 15.27 -2.84 2.42
CA GLU A 43 16.24 -2.79 3.51
C GLU A 43 15.53 -2.72 4.87
N ILE A 44 15.70 -3.77 5.69
CA ILE A 44 14.99 -3.98 6.97
C ILE A 44 15.23 -2.86 8.00
N THR A 45 16.34 -2.12 7.90
CA THR A 45 16.70 -1.06 8.84
C THR A 45 15.93 0.25 8.62
N THR A 46 15.17 0.38 7.54
CA THR A 46 14.45 1.61 7.22
C THR A 46 13.14 1.71 8.03
N PRO A 47 12.85 2.86 8.69
CA PRO A 47 11.59 3.04 9.39
C PRO A 47 10.36 2.85 8.48
N VAL A 48 9.30 2.25 9.03
CA VAL A 48 8.04 2.05 8.29
C VAL A 48 7.36 3.39 8.06
N SER A 49 7.31 3.84 6.81
CA SER A 49 6.76 5.15 6.43
C SER A 49 6.22 5.11 5.00
N SER A 50 5.09 5.78 4.77
CA SER A 50 4.57 6.05 3.42
C SER A 50 5.25 7.25 2.75
N ARG A 51 6.16 7.94 3.45
CA ARG A 51 6.89 9.08 2.90
C ARG A 51 8.00 8.61 1.96
N LEU A 52 8.06 9.19 0.78
CA LEU A 52 9.10 8.99 -0.21
C LEU A 52 9.86 10.30 -0.41
N GLU A 53 11.13 10.31 -0.06
CA GLU A 53 12.01 11.45 -0.27
C GLU A 53 12.67 11.34 -1.64
N VAL A 54 12.60 12.40 -2.43
CA VAL A 54 12.99 12.44 -3.83
C VAL A 54 13.97 13.58 -4.06
N ALA A 55 15.09 13.30 -4.70
CA ALA A 55 16.02 14.28 -5.23
C ALA A 55 15.93 14.32 -6.76
N ILE A 56 15.83 15.52 -7.34
CA ILE A 56 15.82 15.73 -8.79
C ILE A 56 16.92 16.70 -9.15
N ALA A 57 17.78 16.32 -10.09
CA ALA A 57 18.81 17.17 -10.66
C ALA A 57 18.60 17.34 -12.17
N ASN A 58 19.23 18.37 -12.74
CA ASN A 58 19.24 18.59 -14.19
C ASN A 58 20.57 19.21 -14.64
N SER A 59 20.68 19.61 -15.90
CA SER A 59 21.87 20.20 -16.53
C SER A 59 22.44 21.44 -15.83
N THR A 60 21.70 22.10 -14.93
CA THR A 60 22.17 23.24 -14.13
C THR A 60 22.98 22.84 -12.89
N GLN A 61 23.10 21.54 -12.61
CA GLN A 61 23.72 20.96 -11.40
C GLN A 61 23.00 21.29 -10.09
N GLN A 62 21.88 22.03 -10.14
CA GLN A 62 21.03 22.23 -8.97
C GLN A 62 20.23 20.98 -8.63
N ILE A 63 20.16 20.64 -7.35
CA ILE A 63 19.36 19.52 -6.82
C ILE A 63 18.15 20.07 -6.07
N TYR A 64 16.98 19.52 -6.37
CA TYR A 64 15.71 19.83 -5.74
C TYR A 64 15.25 18.64 -4.90
N PHE A 65 14.84 18.89 -3.66
CA PHE A 65 14.36 17.86 -2.74
C PHE A 65 12.85 17.99 -2.53
N TYR A 66 12.16 16.85 -2.56
CA TYR A 66 10.73 16.74 -2.35
C TYR A 66 10.41 15.59 -1.40
N VAL A 67 9.32 15.71 -0.66
CA VAL A 67 8.75 14.63 0.14
C VAL A 67 7.35 14.35 -0.39
N LEU A 68 7.12 13.12 -0.84
CA LEU A 68 5.82 12.64 -1.31
C LEU A 68 5.19 11.76 -0.24
N GLU A 69 3.87 11.85 -0.07
CA GLU A 69 3.12 10.88 0.73
C GLU A 69 2.47 9.87 -0.21
N MET A 70 2.98 8.63 -0.18
CA MET A 70 2.52 7.58 -1.07
C MET A 70 1.12 7.09 -0.66
N PRO A 71 0.17 7.01 -1.61
CA PRO A 71 -1.11 6.36 -1.36
C PRO A 71 -0.89 4.93 -0.88
N ILE A 72 -1.49 4.56 0.25
CA ILE A 72 -1.25 3.24 0.87
C ILE A 72 -1.59 2.08 -0.09
N GLY A 73 -2.62 2.23 -0.92
CA GLY A 73 -2.98 1.21 -1.91
C GLY A 73 -1.86 0.89 -2.90
N LEU A 74 -0.98 1.85 -3.22
CA LEU A 74 0.18 1.64 -4.09
C LEU A 74 1.36 0.95 -3.38
N LEU A 75 1.31 0.85 -2.05
CA LEU A 75 2.31 0.14 -1.24
C LEU A 75 1.92 -1.33 -1.01
N MET A 76 0.78 -1.76 -1.56
CA MET A 76 0.30 -3.14 -1.53
C MET A 76 0.67 -3.86 -2.83
N LYS A 77 1.00 -5.14 -2.71
CA LYS A 77 1.37 -6.03 -3.81
C LYS A 77 0.12 -6.66 -4.40
N GLU A 78 0.00 -6.63 -5.72
CA GLU A 78 -0.97 -7.48 -6.42
C GLU A 78 -0.56 -8.93 -6.26
N GLN A 79 -1.49 -9.78 -5.83
CA GLN A 79 -1.22 -11.19 -5.59
C GLN A 79 -1.95 -12.03 -6.63
N SER A 80 -1.20 -12.78 -7.45
CA SER A 80 -1.77 -13.66 -8.46
C SER A 80 -2.25 -14.99 -7.87
N GLN A 81 -1.62 -15.46 -6.79
CA GLN A 81 -1.96 -16.70 -6.09
C GLN A 81 -1.68 -16.56 -4.58
N VAL A 82 -2.55 -17.18 -3.78
CA VAL A 82 -2.44 -17.24 -2.31
C VAL A 82 -2.72 -18.68 -1.88
N ASP A 83 -1.88 -19.22 -1.01
CA ASP A 83 -2.17 -20.49 -0.34
C ASP A 83 -3.22 -20.27 0.77
N ILE A 84 -4.48 -20.53 0.41
CA ILE A 84 -5.63 -20.36 1.30
C ILE A 84 -5.51 -21.26 2.54
N ALA A 85 -4.94 -22.47 2.42
CA ALA A 85 -4.80 -23.39 3.54
C ALA A 85 -3.85 -22.82 4.61
N ASN A 86 -2.77 -22.16 4.16
CA ASN A 86 -1.82 -21.51 5.06
C ASN A 86 -2.36 -20.22 5.72
N CYS A 87 -3.40 -19.60 5.15
CA CYS A 87 -3.96 -18.36 5.70
C CYS A 87 -4.57 -18.55 7.11
N ALA A 88 -5.07 -19.73 7.45
CA ALA A 88 -5.53 -20.03 8.80
C ALA A 88 -4.39 -20.04 9.82
N ASN A 89 -3.24 -20.63 9.45
CA ASN A 89 -2.04 -20.63 10.29
C ASN A 89 -1.49 -19.20 10.46
N LEU A 90 -1.43 -18.44 9.36
CA LEU A 90 -1.04 -17.03 9.38
C LEU A 90 -1.94 -16.22 10.33
N TRP A 91 -3.26 -16.35 10.22
CA TRP A 91 -4.19 -15.64 11.12
C TRP A 91 -3.91 -15.87 12.61
N ASN A 92 -3.54 -17.10 12.96
CA ASN A 92 -3.26 -17.50 14.33
C ASN A 92 -1.87 -17.07 14.80
N SER A 93 -0.90 -16.94 13.89
CA SER A 93 0.48 -16.56 14.24
C SER A 93 0.68 -15.05 14.41
N LEU A 94 -0.15 -14.21 13.78
CA LEU A 94 0.00 -12.75 13.83
C LEU A 94 -0.36 -12.19 15.21
N PRO A 95 0.58 -11.56 15.94
CA PRO A 95 0.41 -11.18 17.34
C PRO A 95 -0.30 -9.83 17.53
N ASN A 96 -0.19 -8.91 16.58
CA ASN A 96 -0.79 -7.58 16.72
C ASN A 96 -2.15 -7.53 16.06
N THR A 97 -3.08 -6.83 16.70
CA THR A 97 -4.44 -6.63 16.20
C THR A 97 -4.84 -5.17 16.34
N MET A 98 -5.69 -4.70 15.42
CA MET A 98 -6.35 -3.40 15.51
C MET A 98 -7.73 -3.53 14.89
N SER A 99 -8.73 -2.85 15.46
CA SER A 99 -10.09 -2.89 14.94
C SER A 99 -10.74 -1.51 14.94
N LYS A 100 -11.58 -1.24 13.94
CA LYS A 100 -12.33 0.01 13.80
C LYS A 100 -13.70 -0.26 13.18
N GLU A 101 -14.68 0.52 13.58
CA GLU A 101 -16.01 0.51 12.98
C GLU A 101 -16.16 1.64 11.97
N TYR A 102 -16.83 1.35 10.87
CA TYR A 102 -17.10 2.27 9.77
C TYR A 102 -18.59 2.30 9.49
N LYS A 103 -19.11 3.49 9.21
CA LYS A 103 -20.48 3.66 8.72
C LYS A 103 -20.46 3.73 7.20
N GLY A 104 -21.42 3.10 6.54
CA GLY A 104 -21.54 3.14 5.08
C GLY A 104 -22.01 1.83 4.48
N SER A 105 -21.91 1.72 3.16
CA SER A 105 -22.32 0.54 2.39
C SER A 105 -21.41 0.31 1.18
N GLY A 106 -21.45 -0.89 0.62
CA GLY A 106 -20.75 -1.26 -0.62
C GLY A 106 -19.24 -1.44 -0.47
N LEU A 107 -18.72 -1.67 0.73
CA LEU A 107 -17.29 -1.92 0.93
C LEU A 107 -16.83 -3.16 0.15
N GLU A 108 -17.63 -4.24 0.16
CA GLU A 108 -17.31 -5.49 -0.52
C GLU A 108 -17.08 -5.30 -2.02
N LEU A 109 -17.97 -4.54 -2.68
CA LEU A 109 -17.85 -4.21 -4.10
C LEU A 109 -16.61 -3.34 -4.39
N LYS A 110 -16.21 -2.46 -3.46
CA LYS A 110 -14.98 -1.67 -3.61
C LYS A 110 -13.76 -2.57 -3.51
N LEU A 111 -13.72 -3.48 -2.53
CA LEU A 111 -12.60 -4.40 -2.32
C LEU A 111 -12.48 -5.44 -3.45
N GLN A 112 -13.60 -5.95 -3.97
CA GLN A 112 -13.60 -6.90 -5.11
C GLN A 112 -12.96 -6.33 -6.38
N LYS A 113 -12.91 -5.00 -6.53
CA LYS A 113 -12.25 -4.33 -7.66
C LYS A 113 -10.74 -4.20 -7.48
N LEU A 114 -10.20 -4.55 -6.32
CA LEU A 114 -8.79 -4.42 -5.99
C LEU A 114 -8.10 -5.79 -6.10
N SER A 115 -7.04 -5.84 -6.89
CA SER A 115 -6.12 -6.99 -7.03
C SER A 115 -5.22 -7.21 -5.79
N THR A 116 -5.23 -6.27 -4.84
CA THR A 116 -4.38 -6.29 -3.63
C THR A 116 -5.08 -6.91 -2.41
N PHE A 117 -6.41 -7.04 -2.44
CA PHE A 117 -7.23 -7.66 -1.40
C PHE A 117 -7.74 -9.02 -1.88
N ILE A 118 -7.15 -10.11 -1.37
CA ILE A 118 -7.54 -11.46 -1.79
C ILE A 118 -8.47 -12.05 -0.74
N LEU A 119 -9.73 -12.34 -1.13
CA LEU A 119 -10.68 -13.03 -0.28
C LEU A 119 -10.23 -14.50 -0.10
N VAL A 120 -10.02 -14.92 1.15
CA VAL A 120 -9.53 -16.26 1.48
C VAL A 120 -10.54 -17.12 2.23
N ALA A 121 -11.54 -16.51 2.87
CA ALA A 121 -12.64 -17.24 3.50
C ALA A 121 -13.89 -16.37 3.65
N THR A 122 -15.05 -17.02 3.58
CA THR A 122 -16.34 -16.45 3.96
C THR A 122 -16.93 -17.34 5.05
N LYS A 123 -17.31 -16.75 6.18
CA LYS A 123 -18.01 -17.45 7.26
C LYS A 123 -19.37 -16.82 7.47
N LYS A 124 -20.40 -17.65 7.63
CA LYS A 124 -21.72 -17.23 8.12
C LYS A 124 -21.79 -17.50 9.61
N ALA A 125 -22.01 -16.47 10.41
CA ALA A 125 -22.19 -16.59 11.85
C ALA A 125 -23.32 -15.66 12.30
N ASN A 126 -24.36 -16.21 12.96
CA ASN A 126 -25.50 -15.46 13.49
C ASN A 126 -26.14 -14.49 12.48
N ASP A 127 -26.46 -14.99 11.28
CA ASP A 127 -27.00 -14.23 10.15
C ASP A 127 -26.13 -13.05 9.65
N LYS A 128 -24.87 -12.99 10.08
CA LYS A 128 -23.87 -12.05 9.58
C LYS A 128 -22.87 -12.77 8.69
N GLU A 129 -22.53 -12.12 7.60
CA GLU A 129 -21.43 -12.51 6.74
C GLU A 129 -20.13 -11.90 7.27
N LEU A 130 -19.13 -12.75 7.42
CA LEU A 130 -17.78 -12.41 7.81
C LEU A 130 -16.86 -12.78 6.66
N LEU A 131 -16.12 -11.80 6.16
CA LEU A 131 -15.19 -11.95 5.05
C LEU A 131 -13.76 -11.83 5.56
N MET A 132 -12.91 -12.80 5.20
CA MET A 132 -11.48 -12.78 5.53
C MET A 132 -10.67 -12.52 4.27
N TYR A 133 -9.83 -11.50 4.32
CA TYR A 133 -8.92 -11.11 3.25
C TYR A 133 -7.47 -11.25 3.71
N THR A 134 -6.59 -11.56 2.77
CA THR A 134 -5.15 -11.36 2.93
C THR A 134 -4.67 -10.23 2.02
N ILE A 135 -3.67 -9.50 2.51
CA ILE A 135 -3.00 -8.38 1.84
C ILE A 135 -1.51 -8.57 2.08
N LYS A 136 -0.69 -8.23 1.09
CA LYS A 136 0.76 -8.23 1.19
C LYS A 136 1.30 -6.86 0.81
N PHE A 137 2.15 -6.26 1.63
CA PHE A 137 2.86 -5.03 1.26
C PHE A 137 4.01 -5.33 0.29
N LEU A 138 4.50 -4.31 -0.41
CA LEU A 138 5.61 -4.45 -1.38
C LEU A 138 6.90 -5.01 -0.78
N ASN A 139 7.06 -4.92 0.54
CA ASN A 139 8.17 -5.50 1.29
C ASN A 139 7.84 -6.85 1.94
N ASP A 140 6.87 -7.57 1.37
CA ASP A 140 6.45 -8.92 1.74
C ASP A 140 5.92 -9.07 3.18
N ILE A 141 5.46 -7.97 3.80
CA ILE A 141 4.73 -8.02 5.06
C ILE A 141 3.26 -8.39 4.81
N ASP A 142 2.85 -9.52 5.37
CA ASP A 142 1.46 -9.98 5.33
C ASP A 142 0.57 -9.28 6.36
N VAL A 143 -0.67 -8.98 5.95
CA VAL A 143 -1.76 -8.51 6.81
C VAL A 143 -3.00 -9.31 6.51
N MET A 144 -3.62 -9.85 7.55
CA MET A 144 -4.93 -10.46 7.47
C MET A 144 -6.00 -9.49 7.94
N VAL A 145 -7.11 -9.41 7.21
CA VAL A 145 -8.23 -8.53 7.53
C VAL A 145 -9.52 -9.35 7.62
N GLU A 146 -10.26 -9.16 8.69
CA GLU A 146 -11.61 -9.68 8.88
C GLU A 146 -12.60 -8.51 8.82
N ILE A 147 -13.64 -8.67 8.00
CA ILE A 147 -14.70 -7.68 7.82
C ILE A 147 -16.02 -8.33 8.21
N THR A 148 -16.70 -7.74 9.19
CA THR A 148 -18.02 -8.17 9.64
C THR A 148 -19.04 -7.08 9.35
N SER A 149 -20.09 -7.41 8.60
CA SER A 149 -21.18 -6.48 8.33
C SER A 149 -22.04 -6.22 9.58
N THR A 150 -22.47 -4.99 9.75
CA THR A 150 -23.30 -4.50 10.85
C THR A 150 -24.52 -3.77 10.29
N SER A 151 -25.50 -3.44 11.14
CA SER A 151 -26.70 -2.73 10.69
C SER A 151 -26.44 -1.31 10.16
N LYS A 152 -25.25 -0.72 10.43
CA LYS A 152 -24.91 0.66 10.05
C LYS A 152 -23.66 0.76 9.17
N GLY A 153 -23.04 -0.36 8.82
CA GLY A 153 -21.77 -0.41 8.08
C GLY A 153 -20.95 -1.63 8.47
N TYR A 154 -19.68 -1.45 8.81
CA TYR A 154 -18.72 -2.55 8.91
C TYR A 154 -17.86 -2.45 10.17
N LYS A 155 -17.57 -3.60 10.78
CA LYS A 155 -16.48 -3.74 11.75
C LYS A 155 -15.31 -4.43 11.05
N ILE A 156 -14.16 -3.76 11.05
CA ILE A 156 -12.94 -4.26 10.42
C ILE A 156 -11.92 -4.56 11.50
N LEU A 157 -11.37 -5.77 11.50
CA LEU A 157 -10.26 -6.20 12.34
C LEU A 157 -9.08 -6.58 11.44
N ALA A 158 -7.91 -6.02 11.68
CA ALA A 158 -6.69 -6.37 10.97
C ALA A 158 -5.66 -6.97 11.93
N LYS A 159 -4.89 -7.93 11.44
CA LYS A 159 -3.76 -8.55 12.14
C LYS A 159 -2.46 -8.42 11.34
N CYS A 160 -1.35 -8.19 12.02
CA CYS A 160 -0.03 -8.10 11.38
C CYS A 160 1.09 -8.47 12.37
N ILE A 161 2.26 -8.84 11.83
CA ILE A 161 3.48 -9.05 12.60
C ILE A 161 4.03 -7.74 13.18
N ASP A 162 3.81 -6.62 12.50
CA ASP A 162 4.19 -5.28 12.95
C ASP A 162 2.97 -4.36 12.97
N LYS A 163 2.68 -3.79 14.15
CA LYS A 163 1.58 -2.85 14.39
C LYS A 163 1.62 -1.60 13.51
N GLN A 164 2.77 -1.21 12.97
CA GLN A 164 2.89 -0.04 12.09
C GLN A 164 2.09 -0.21 10.80
N TYR A 165 2.05 -1.41 10.22
CA TYR A 165 1.28 -1.71 9.00
C TYR A 165 -0.22 -1.72 9.25
N LEU A 166 -0.67 -2.01 10.48
CA LEU A 166 -2.09 -1.89 10.83
C LEU A 166 -2.55 -0.44 10.63
N SER A 167 -1.75 0.54 11.03
CA SER A 167 -2.08 1.96 10.83
C SER A 167 -2.22 2.32 9.33
N PHE A 168 -1.43 1.69 8.45
CA PHE A 168 -1.58 1.87 7.00
C PHE A 168 -2.89 1.28 6.49
N ILE A 169 -3.25 0.08 6.93
CA ILE A 169 -4.52 -0.54 6.56
C ILE A 169 -5.72 0.33 6.98
N PHE A 170 -5.73 0.87 8.21
CA PHE A 170 -6.83 1.73 8.63
C PHE A 170 -6.83 3.10 7.92
N LYS A 171 -5.67 3.68 7.59
CA LYS A 171 -5.60 4.86 6.70
C LYS A 171 -6.15 4.57 5.31
N PHE A 172 -5.91 3.38 4.77
CA PHE A 172 -6.48 2.96 3.49
C PHE A 172 -8.00 2.87 3.56
N PHE A 173 -8.54 2.22 4.59
CA PHE A 173 -10.00 2.13 4.79
C PHE A 173 -10.63 3.49 5.06
N ASP A 174 -9.97 4.40 5.78
CA ASP A 174 -10.43 5.78 5.99
C ASP A 174 -10.63 6.53 4.67
N GLY A 175 -9.87 6.21 3.62
CA GLY A 175 -10.08 6.78 2.28
C GLY A 175 -11.19 6.12 1.45
N LEU A 176 -11.76 5.01 1.93
CA LEU A 176 -12.85 4.30 1.24
C LEU A 176 -14.24 4.68 1.77
N PHE A 177 -14.34 5.28 2.95
CA PHE A 177 -15.59 5.67 3.62
C PHE A 177 -15.77 7.18 3.64
#